data_AF-A0A7C4M5N2-F1
#
_entry.id   AF-A0A7C4M5N2-F1
#
_cell.length_a   1.000
_cell.length_b   1.000
_cell.length_c   1.000
_cell.angle_alpha   90.00
_cell.angle_beta   90.00
_cell.angle_gamma   90.00
#
_symmetry.space_group_name_H-M   'P 1'
#
loop_
_entity.id
_entity.type
_entity.pdbx_description
1 polymer ?
#
loop_
_entity_poly.entity_id
_entity_poly.type
_entity_poly.pdbx_seq_one_letter_code
_entity_poly.pdbx_strand_id
1 'polypeptide(L)'
;MSRASILLILLVVVFSAVLGVIPVVNTFSKSGSPQTPPIASPVIKDYIVVHIGESNYLLDEVLELLRISEANIVKFSDPEEASQNLNALMAKAKGVLITFSGDYLDKNLDNNSFINSLKKLNYLCEEAKCAFLAIGGKTSRLFEVLLRAGIYNMWHPGWVNPVYWDPPAAGFEHKVCTDGTRKWLVPGVFGSNAQTLKSLIEGIIEWLQYRGPCDL
;
A
#
# COMPACT_ATOMS: atom_id res chain seq x y z
N MET A 1 45.26 24.86 -19.60
CA MET A 1 43.83 25.15 -19.35
C MET A 1 43.68 26.60 -18.92
N SER A 2 42.89 27.38 -19.64
CA SER A 2 42.67 28.81 -19.36
C SER A 2 41.85 28.98 -18.08
N ARG A 3 42.16 30.01 -17.28
CA ARG A 3 41.42 30.37 -16.06
C ARG A 3 39.92 30.60 -16.33
N ALA A 4 39.53 30.91 -17.57
CA ALA A 4 38.13 31.04 -17.99
C ALA A 4 37.38 29.70 -18.01
N SER A 5 38.07 28.57 -18.26
CA SER A 5 37.45 27.24 -18.33
C SER A 5 37.11 26.66 -16.95
N ILE A 6 37.78 27.13 -15.89
CA ILE A 6 37.54 26.65 -14.51
C ILE A 6 36.31 27.36 -13.90
N LEU A 7 36.07 28.63 -14.26
CA LEU A 7 34.91 29.38 -13.77
C LEU A 7 33.58 28.86 -14.34
N LEU A 8 33.57 28.39 -15.59
CA LEU A 8 32.35 27.87 -16.23
C LEU A 8 31.90 26.53 -15.61
N ILE A 9 32.85 25.70 -15.19
CA ILE A 9 32.55 24.38 -14.57
C ILE A 9 32.01 24.57 -13.15
N LEU A 10 32.53 25.53 -12.38
CA LEU A 10 32.00 25.85 -11.05
C LEU A 10 30.58 26.43 -11.11
N LEU A 11 30.24 27.22 -12.14
CA LEU A 11 28.89 27.77 -12.30
C LEU A 11 27.85 26.69 -12.64
N VAL A 12 28.22 25.66 -13.40
CA VAL A 12 27.34 24.52 -13.71
C VAL A 12 27.13 23.61 -12.49
N VAL A 13 28.16 23.40 -11.65
CA VAL A 13 28.02 22.61 -10.43
C VAL A 13 27.18 23.34 -9.37
N VAL A 14 27.25 24.68 -9.30
CA VAL A 14 26.41 25.47 -8.40
C VAL A 14 24.96 25.59 -8.89
N PHE A 15 24.71 25.63 -10.21
CA PHE A 15 23.34 25.63 -10.74
C PHE A 15 22.64 24.26 -10.61
N SER A 16 23.40 23.16 -10.51
CA SER A 16 22.86 21.82 -10.32
C SER A 16 22.39 21.55 -8.88
N ALA A 17 22.83 22.37 -7.92
CA ALA A 17 22.48 22.23 -6.50
C ALA A 17 21.23 23.04 -6.09
N VAL A 18 20.64 23.81 -7.00
CA VAL A 18 19.48 24.70 -6.74
C VAL A 18 18.28 24.36 -7.64
N LEU A 19 18.20 23.14 -8.14
CA LEU A 19 16.90 22.53 -8.43
C LEU A 19 16.44 21.87 -7.14
N GLY A 20 15.84 22.71 -6.29
CA GLY A 20 15.22 22.28 -5.06
C GLY A 20 14.34 21.07 -5.34
N VAL A 21 14.65 19.98 -4.65
CA VAL A 21 13.68 18.94 -4.35
C VAL A 21 12.55 19.68 -3.66
N ILE A 22 11.52 20.07 -4.40
CA ILE A 22 10.28 20.54 -3.80
C ILE A 22 9.82 19.29 -3.03
N PRO A 23 9.79 19.31 -1.68
CA PRO A 23 9.12 18.23 -0.99
C PRO A 23 7.70 18.26 -1.54
N VAL A 24 7.30 17.17 -2.21
CA VAL A 24 5.90 16.95 -2.55
C VAL A 24 5.22 16.75 -1.20
N VAL A 25 4.87 17.86 -0.56
CA VAL A 25 3.99 17.85 0.59
C VAL A 25 2.66 17.44 -0.02
N ASN A 26 2.32 16.16 0.09
CA ASN A 26 0.99 15.65 -0.21
C ASN A 26 0.04 16.32 0.78
N THR A 27 -0.40 17.54 0.47
CA THR A 27 -1.50 18.20 1.17
C THR A 27 -2.77 17.49 0.77
N PHE A 28 -2.99 16.33 1.39
CA PHE A 28 -4.30 15.71 1.42
C PHE A 28 -5.24 16.74 2.04
N SER A 29 -6.12 17.29 1.21
CA SER A 29 -6.96 18.38 1.67
C SER A 29 -7.92 17.79 2.69
N LYS A 30 -7.81 18.29 3.93
CA LYS A 30 -8.83 18.17 4.98
C LYS A 30 -10.05 18.98 4.53
N SER A 31 -10.66 18.60 3.41
CA SER A 31 -11.86 19.23 2.91
C SER A 31 -12.92 19.04 3.98
N GLY A 32 -13.42 20.15 4.51
CA GLY A 32 -14.44 20.16 5.55
C GLY A 32 -15.61 19.25 5.18
N SER A 33 -16.19 18.63 6.21
CA SER A 33 -17.46 17.91 6.11
C SER A 33 -18.47 18.78 5.34
N PRO A 34 -19.07 18.22 4.29
CA PRO A 34 -20.42 17.71 4.48
C PRO A 34 -20.62 16.37 3.77
N GLN A 35 -21.08 15.37 4.53
CA GLN A 35 -21.81 14.20 4.03
C GLN A 35 -21.26 13.64 2.71
N THR A 36 -20.08 13.01 2.74
CA THR A 36 -19.64 12.18 1.61
C THR A 36 -20.71 11.10 1.42
N PRO A 37 -21.42 11.05 0.28
CA PRO A 37 -22.41 10.00 0.07
C PRO A 37 -21.73 8.64 0.22
N PRO A 38 -22.39 7.66 0.86
CA PRO A 38 -21.80 6.33 1.05
C PRO A 38 -21.36 5.80 -0.30
N ILE A 39 -20.10 5.42 -0.41
CA ILE A 39 -19.59 4.75 -1.60
C ILE A 39 -20.20 3.35 -1.56
N ALA A 40 -21.37 3.20 -2.18
CA ALA A 40 -22.07 1.94 -2.28
C ALA A 40 -21.33 1.03 -3.26
N SER A 41 -20.19 0.48 -2.83
CA SER A 41 -19.49 -0.55 -3.56
C SER A 41 -19.76 -1.90 -2.93
N PRO A 42 -20.32 -2.88 -3.65
CA PRO A 42 -20.50 -4.22 -3.13
C PRO A 42 -19.16 -4.91 -2.84
N VAL A 43 -18.05 -4.44 -3.45
CA VAL A 43 -16.76 -5.11 -3.34
C VAL A 43 -16.19 -5.05 -1.94
N ILE A 44 -16.25 -3.90 -1.27
CA ILE A 44 -15.66 -3.80 0.07
C ILE A 44 -16.38 -4.69 1.09
N LYS A 45 -17.67 -5.00 0.85
CA LYS A 45 -18.47 -5.90 1.70
C LYS A 45 -18.02 -7.35 1.58
N ASP A 46 -17.42 -7.73 0.45
CA ASP A 46 -16.89 -9.07 0.22
C ASP A 46 -15.50 -9.26 0.85
N TYR A 47 -14.86 -8.18 1.32
CA TYR A 47 -13.56 -8.22 1.99
C TYR A 47 -13.72 -8.04 3.50
N ILE A 48 -12.85 -8.71 4.26
CA ILE A 48 -12.57 -8.31 5.65
C ILE A 48 -11.38 -7.38 5.63
N VAL A 49 -11.53 -6.19 6.22
CA VAL A 49 -10.44 -5.25 6.40
C VAL A 49 -9.76 -5.55 7.72
N VAL A 50 -8.49 -5.92 7.68
CA VAL A 50 -7.68 -6.22 8.86
C VAL A 50 -6.70 -5.08 9.07
N HIS A 51 -6.95 -4.22 10.04
CA HIS A 51 -6.01 -3.17 10.40
C HIS A 51 -5.01 -3.67 11.44
N ILE A 52 -3.72 -3.45 11.22
CA ILE A 52 -2.65 -3.88 12.11
C ILE A 52 -1.83 -2.67 12.57
N GLY A 53 -1.63 -2.57 13.88
CA GLY A 53 -0.72 -1.62 14.50
C GLY A 53 -1.32 -0.24 14.77
N GLU A 54 -0.43 0.75 14.85
CA GLU A 54 -0.81 2.15 15.08
C GLU A 54 -1.42 2.76 13.81
N SER A 55 -2.42 3.62 13.99
CA SER A 55 -3.03 4.38 12.91
C SER A 55 -2.47 5.80 12.79
N ASN A 56 -2.87 6.49 11.73
CA ASN A 56 -2.70 7.93 11.57
C ASN A 56 -4.05 8.55 11.16
N TYR A 57 -4.12 9.87 11.14
CA TYR A 57 -5.36 10.60 10.82
C TYR A 57 -6.03 10.14 9.52
N LEU A 58 -5.25 10.00 8.44
CA LEU A 58 -5.79 9.62 7.13
C LEU A 58 -6.31 8.17 7.13
N LEU A 59 -5.56 7.25 7.74
CA LEU A 59 -5.98 5.86 7.89
C LEU A 59 -7.26 5.76 8.74
N ASP A 60 -7.37 6.52 9.82
CA ASP A 60 -8.58 6.54 10.66
C ASP A 60 -9.79 7.03 9.87
N GLU A 61 -9.65 8.09 9.06
CA GLU A 61 -10.72 8.57 8.18
C GLU A 61 -11.12 7.53 7.12
N VAL A 62 -10.14 6.84 6.52
CA VAL A 62 -10.40 5.76 5.55
C VAL A 62 -11.15 4.61 6.22
N LEU A 63 -10.67 4.11 7.36
CA LEU A 63 -11.31 3.02 8.09
C LEU A 63 -12.73 3.39 8.51
N GLU A 64 -12.96 4.63 8.94
CA GLU A 64 -14.30 5.10 9.28
C GLU A 64 -15.24 5.12 8.08
N LEU A 65 -14.80 5.59 6.91
CA LEU A 65 -15.62 5.53 5.69
C LEU A 65 -15.89 4.12 5.21
N LEU A 66 -14.90 3.22 5.29
CA LEU A 66 -15.09 1.80 4.95
C LEU A 66 -16.14 1.18 5.90
N ARG A 67 -16.09 1.51 7.19
CA ARG A 67 -17.08 1.07 8.20
C ARG A 67 -18.48 1.58 7.89
N ILE A 68 -18.62 2.87 7.55
CA ILE A 68 -19.89 3.47 7.12
C ILE A 68 -20.41 2.80 5.85
N SER A 69 -19.51 2.31 5.00
CA SER A 69 -19.83 1.55 3.78
C SER A 69 -20.05 0.04 4.04
N GLU A 70 -20.25 -0.35 5.30
CA GLU A 70 -20.52 -1.71 5.78
C GLU A 70 -19.36 -2.71 5.60
N ALA A 71 -18.12 -2.22 5.47
CA ALA A 71 -16.95 -3.10 5.52
C ALA A 71 -16.79 -3.70 6.92
N ASN A 72 -16.48 -5.00 7.00
CA ASN A 72 -16.13 -5.65 8.25
C ASN A 72 -14.66 -5.34 8.60
N ILE A 73 -14.44 -4.52 9.62
CA ILE A 73 -13.11 -4.11 10.05
C ILE A 73 -12.74 -4.80 11.36
N VAL A 74 -11.61 -5.51 11.35
CA VAL A 74 -11.00 -6.12 12.53
C VAL A 74 -9.65 -5.45 12.78
N LYS A 75 -9.35 -5.15 14.05
CA LYS A 75 -8.10 -4.50 14.43
C LYS A 75 -7.24 -5.45 15.25
N PHE A 76 -5.95 -5.48 14.98
CA PHE A 76 -4.95 -6.22 15.74
C PHE A 76 -3.76 -5.30 16.06
N SER A 77 -3.06 -5.61 17.14
CA SER A 77 -1.89 -4.84 17.55
C SER A 77 -0.64 -5.13 16.70
N ASP A 78 -0.52 -6.36 16.19
CA ASP A 78 0.59 -6.82 15.37
C ASP A 78 0.20 -7.96 14.40
N PRO A 79 1.08 -8.32 13.44
CA PRO A 79 0.80 -9.40 12.49
C PRO A 79 0.72 -10.80 13.10
N GLU A 80 1.31 -11.03 14.27
CA GLU A 80 1.26 -12.35 14.93
C GLU A 80 -0.15 -12.63 15.43
N GLU A 81 -0.74 -11.66 16.13
CA GLU A 81 -2.14 -11.70 16.59
C GLU A 81 -3.11 -11.87 15.41
N ALA A 82 -2.89 -11.12 14.32
CA ALA A 82 -3.67 -11.26 13.10
C ALA A 82 -3.57 -12.68 12.50
N SER A 83 -2.37 -13.26 12.47
CA SER A 83 -2.12 -14.59 11.89
C SER A 83 -2.87 -15.71 12.62
N GLN A 84 -3.05 -15.58 13.93
CA GLN A 84 -3.77 -16.57 14.75
C GLN A 84 -5.27 -16.59 14.44
N ASN A 85 -5.82 -15.48 13.95
CA ASN A 85 -7.25 -15.30 13.68
C ASN A 85 -7.60 -15.38 12.19
N LEU A 86 -6.62 -15.30 11.29
CA LEU A 86 -6.84 -15.11 9.86
C LEU A 86 -7.68 -16.22 9.21
N ASN A 87 -7.47 -17.49 9.55
CA ASN A 87 -8.24 -18.61 8.97
C ASN A 87 -9.76 -18.48 9.25
N ALA A 88 -10.13 -18.05 10.46
CA ALA A 88 -11.52 -17.84 10.84
C ALA A 88 -12.15 -16.65 10.10
N LEU A 89 -11.35 -15.64 9.76
CA LEU A 89 -11.78 -14.49 8.96
C LEU A 89 -11.98 -14.90 7.50
N MET A 90 -11.00 -15.57 6.88
CA MET A 90 -11.08 -15.98 5.48
C MET A 90 -12.23 -16.94 5.17
N ALA A 91 -12.69 -17.74 6.15
CA ALA A 91 -13.85 -18.62 5.97
C ALA A 91 -15.16 -17.85 5.67
N LYS A 92 -15.19 -16.53 5.91
CA LYS A 92 -16.39 -15.68 5.81
C LYS A 92 -16.27 -14.60 4.73
N ALA A 93 -15.15 -14.53 4.02
CA ALA A 93 -14.85 -13.44 3.10
C ALA A 93 -14.27 -13.96 1.78
N LYS A 94 -14.44 -13.16 0.73
CA LYS A 94 -13.83 -13.42 -0.58
C LYS A 94 -12.33 -13.12 -0.57
N GLY A 95 -11.92 -12.16 0.25
CA GLY A 95 -10.53 -11.76 0.45
C GLY A 95 -10.33 -10.96 1.73
N VAL A 96 -9.07 -10.65 2.03
CA VAL A 96 -8.66 -9.89 3.21
C VAL A 96 -7.82 -8.70 2.76
N LEU A 97 -8.23 -7.50 3.14
CA LEU A 97 -7.47 -6.27 2.94
C LEU A 97 -6.72 -5.94 4.23
N ILE A 98 -5.43 -6.22 4.26
CA ILE A 98 -4.55 -5.97 5.41
C ILE A 98 -4.03 -4.54 5.32
N THR A 99 -4.37 -3.69 6.30
CA THR A 99 -4.05 -2.26 6.31
C THR A 99 -3.09 -1.87 7.42
N PHE A 100 -2.15 -0.99 7.09
CA PHE A 100 -1.17 -0.40 8.00
C PHE A 100 -1.11 1.12 7.80
N SER A 101 -0.62 1.84 8.81
CA SER A 101 -0.06 3.18 8.54
C SER A 101 1.36 3.05 8.00
N GLY A 102 1.77 3.93 7.09
CA GLY A 102 3.15 3.94 6.58
C GLY A 102 4.17 4.16 7.69
N ASP A 103 3.84 4.95 8.70
CA ASP A 103 4.72 5.22 9.85
C ASP A 103 4.90 4.00 10.75
N TYR A 104 3.87 3.18 10.94
CA TYR A 104 3.99 1.92 11.67
C TYR A 104 4.89 0.93 10.93
N LEU A 105 4.82 0.89 9.60
CA LEU A 105 5.71 0.07 8.78
C LEU A 105 7.16 0.55 8.86
N ASP A 106 7.40 1.87 8.82
CA ASP A 106 8.73 2.47 8.98
C ASP A 106 9.37 2.09 10.32
N LYS A 107 8.62 2.20 11.42
CA LYS A 107 9.09 1.81 12.77
C LYS A 107 9.48 0.34 12.86
N ASN A 108 8.87 -0.52 12.05
CA ASN A 108 9.07 -1.98 12.10
C ASN A 108 9.92 -2.54 10.96
N LEU A 109 10.54 -1.68 10.14
CA LEU A 109 11.29 -2.08 8.95
C LEU A 109 12.42 -3.09 9.26
N ASP A 110 13.12 -2.88 10.38
CA ASP A 110 14.22 -3.72 10.86
C ASP A 110 13.81 -4.69 11.98
N ASN A 111 12.51 -4.79 12.29
CA ASN A 111 12.01 -5.68 13.32
C ASN A 111 11.80 -7.10 12.77
N ASN A 112 12.76 -8.00 13.01
CA ASN A 112 12.69 -9.39 12.54
C ASN A 112 11.45 -10.15 13.03
N SER A 113 10.95 -9.86 14.24
CA SER A 113 9.73 -10.49 14.73
C SER A 113 8.53 -10.09 13.87
N PHE A 114 8.39 -8.79 13.61
CA PHE A 114 7.36 -8.26 12.72
C PHE A 114 7.44 -8.86 11.31
N ILE A 115 8.63 -8.90 10.71
CA ILE A 115 8.85 -9.45 9.36
C ILE A 115 8.48 -10.94 9.29
N ASN A 116 8.85 -11.73 10.29
CA ASN A 116 8.53 -13.15 10.34
C ASN A 116 7.01 -13.38 10.50
N SER A 117 6.34 -12.60 11.34
CA SER A 117 4.89 -12.70 11.50
C SER A 117 4.15 -12.21 10.25
N LEU A 118 4.64 -11.19 9.54
CA LEU A 118 4.09 -10.77 8.25
C LEU A 118 4.23 -11.87 7.18
N LYS A 119 5.38 -12.55 7.13
CA LYS A 119 5.60 -13.71 6.26
C LYS A 119 4.64 -14.85 6.58
N LYS A 120 4.44 -15.15 7.87
CA LYS A 120 3.46 -16.16 8.32
C LYS A 120 2.04 -15.77 7.95
N LEU A 121 1.66 -14.50 8.14
CA LEU A 121 0.37 -13.97 7.76
C LEU A 121 0.12 -14.15 6.26
N ASN A 122 1.09 -13.80 5.40
CA ASN A 122 0.99 -14.01 3.95
C ASN A 122 0.91 -15.49 3.55
N TYR A 123 1.65 -16.38 4.24
CA TYR A 123 1.57 -17.82 3.97
C TYR A 123 0.15 -18.36 4.19
N LEU A 124 -0.58 -17.82 5.17
CA LEU A 124 -1.97 -18.18 5.43
C LEU A 124 -2.95 -17.62 4.38
N CYS A 125 -2.56 -16.59 3.62
CA CYS A 125 -3.40 -15.90 2.64
C CYS A 125 -3.64 -16.68 1.32
N GLU A 126 -3.82 -18.00 1.38
CA GLU A 126 -4.11 -18.95 0.28
C GLU A 126 -4.46 -18.35 -1.10
N GLU A 127 -3.84 -18.84 -2.18
CA GLU A 127 -4.13 -18.42 -3.58
C GLU A 127 -4.36 -16.90 -3.74
N ALA A 128 -3.56 -16.09 -3.06
CA ALA A 128 -3.59 -14.63 -3.14
C ALA A 128 -4.89 -13.95 -2.67
N LYS A 129 -5.54 -14.50 -1.64
CA LYS A 129 -6.72 -13.87 -1.00
C LYS A 129 -6.40 -12.62 -0.19
N CYS A 130 -5.13 -12.26 0.00
CA CYS A 130 -4.75 -11.06 0.73
C CYS A 130 -4.18 -9.97 -0.16
N ALA A 131 -4.67 -8.75 0.09
CA ALA A 131 -4.11 -7.51 -0.39
C ALA A 131 -3.51 -6.75 0.81
N PHE A 132 -2.34 -6.16 0.62
CA PHE A 132 -1.66 -5.33 1.61
C PHE A 132 -1.77 -3.86 1.21
N LEU A 133 -2.09 -2.97 2.15
CA LEU A 133 -2.32 -1.56 1.90
C LEU A 133 -1.70 -0.71 3.03
N ALA A 134 -0.87 0.25 2.67
CA ALA A 134 -0.36 1.28 3.56
C ALA A 134 -1.03 2.61 3.25
N ILE A 135 -1.53 3.31 4.28
CA ILE A 135 -2.23 4.59 4.14
C ILE A 135 -1.58 5.64 5.04
N GLY A 136 -1.24 6.79 4.45
CA GLY A 136 -0.60 7.92 5.13
C GLY A 136 0.81 7.62 5.66
N GLY A 137 1.55 8.67 6.00
CA GLY A 137 2.94 8.54 6.44
C GLY A 137 3.85 8.03 5.33
N LYS A 138 4.87 7.24 5.69
CA LYS A 138 5.85 6.66 4.76
C LYS A 138 5.34 5.40 4.05
N THR A 139 4.35 5.54 3.17
CA THR A 139 3.69 4.41 2.50
C THR A 139 4.62 3.61 1.59
N SER A 140 5.73 4.20 1.12
CA SER A 140 6.77 3.49 0.37
C SER A 140 7.37 2.31 1.15
N ARG A 141 7.35 2.36 2.48
CA ARG A 141 7.84 1.29 3.36
C ARG A 141 7.09 -0.02 3.21
N LEU A 142 5.87 0.00 2.68
CA LEU A 142 5.13 -1.23 2.35
C LEU A 142 5.97 -2.18 1.48
N PHE A 143 6.55 -1.69 0.39
CA PHE A 143 7.28 -2.55 -0.53
C PHE A 143 8.60 -3.03 0.07
N GLU A 144 9.21 -2.26 0.96
CA GLU A 144 10.43 -2.66 1.64
C GLU A 144 10.18 -3.75 2.69
N VAL A 145 9.11 -3.64 3.49
CA VAL A 145 8.75 -4.69 4.44
C VAL A 145 8.31 -5.96 3.72
N LEU A 146 7.55 -5.84 2.62
CA LEU A 146 7.11 -6.99 1.82
C LEU A 146 8.30 -7.68 1.12
N LEU A 147 9.29 -6.89 0.67
CA LEU A 147 10.54 -7.43 0.12
C LEU A 147 11.30 -8.22 1.17
N ARG A 148 11.47 -7.66 2.37
CA ARG A 148 12.17 -8.33 3.49
C ARG A 148 11.42 -9.59 3.97
N ALA A 149 10.09 -9.57 3.93
CA ALA A 149 9.27 -10.74 4.23
C ALA A 149 9.29 -11.82 3.12
N GLY A 150 9.89 -11.53 1.96
CA GLY A 150 9.91 -12.40 0.79
C GLY A 150 8.53 -12.56 0.13
N ILE A 151 7.61 -11.62 0.39
CA ILE A 151 6.27 -11.58 -0.19
C ILE A 151 6.32 -10.88 -1.55
N TYR A 152 7.10 -9.81 -1.64
CA TYR A 152 7.33 -9.06 -2.86
C TYR A 152 8.75 -9.32 -3.35
N ASN A 153 8.95 -9.42 -4.66
CA ASN A 153 10.28 -9.56 -5.25
C ASN A 153 10.48 -8.55 -6.39
N MET A 154 11.59 -7.82 -6.34
CA MET A 154 12.03 -6.94 -7.41
C MET A 154 12.82 -7.78 -8.41
N TRP A 155 12.15 -8.31 -9.43
CA TRP A 155 12.78 -9.29 -10.31
C TRP A 155 13.79 -8.70 -11.31
N HIS A 156 14.14 -7.41 -11.24
CA HIS A 156 15.04 -6.77 -12.20
C HIS A 156 16.07 -5.83 -11.54
N PRO A 157 17.37 -5.92 -11.90
CA PRO A 157 18.36 -4.93 -11.50
C PRO A 157 17.97 -3.54 -12.04
N GLY A 158 17.92 -2.54 -11.16
CA GLY A 158 17.53 -1.16 -11.52
C GLY A 158 16.06 -0.82 -11.30
N TRP A 159 15.24 -1.77 -10.82
CA TRP A 159 13.86 -1.47 -10.45
C TRP A 159 13.81 -0.64 -9.16
N VAL A 160 13.10 0.49 -9.24
CA VAL A 160 12.88 1.42 -8.12
C VAL A 160 11.57 1.03 -7.42
N ASN A 161 11.49 1.26 -6.11
CA ASN A 161 10.24 1.13 -5.36
C ASN A 161 9.12 1.88 -6.12
N PRO A 162 8.02 1.21 -6.53
CA PRO A 162 7.03 1.80 -7.43
C PRO A 162 6.28 2.99 -6.81
N VAL A 163 6.36 3.13 -5.48
CA VAL A 163 5.70 4.18 -4.69
C VAL A 163 6.72 4.96 -3.86
N TYR A 164 7.94 5.14 -4.37
CA TYR A 164 9.04 5.83 -3.66
C TYR A 164 8.72 7.26 -3.18
N TRP A 165 7.66 7.88 -3.70
CA TRP A 165 7.24 9.25 -3.43
C TRP A 165 6.22 9.36 -2.29
N ASP A 166 5.97 8.28 -1.56
CA ASP A 166 5.02 8.20 -0.43
C ASP A 166 3.61 8.73 -0.78
N PRO A 167 2.89 8.07 -1.72
CA PRO A 167 1.50 8.38 -2.00
C PRO A 167 0.62 8.34 -0.74
N PRO A 168 -0.51 9.07 -0.70
CA PRO A 168 -1.57 8.89 0.30
C PRO A 168 -1.90 7.43 0.61
N ALA A 169 -1.88 6.55 -0.40
CA ALA A 169 -1.88 5.12 -0.18
C ALA A 169 -1.04 4.35 -1.20
N ALA A 170 -0.42 3.26 -0.74
CA ALA A 170 0.30 2.29 -1.55
C ALA A 170 -0.23 0.89 -1.25
N GLY A 171 -0.37 0.04 -2.26
CA GLY A 171 -0.91 -1.30 -2.09
C GLY A 171 -0.20 -2.35 -2.93
N PHE A 172 -0.25 -3.59 -2.47
CA PHE A 172 0.29 -4.76 -3.14
C PHE A 172 -0.62 -5.96 -2.93
N GLU A 173 -0.92 -6.68 -4.00
CA GLU A 173 -1.58 -7.98 -3.95
C GLU A 173 -0.95 -8.90 -5.00
N HIS A 174 -1.02 -10.21 -4.77
CA HIS A 174 -0.82 -11.15 -5.86
C HIS A 174 -2.16 -11.35 -6.56
N LYS A 175 -2.16 -11.47 -7.88
CA LYS A 175 -3.34 -11.86 -8.64
C LYS A 175 -3.12 -13.23 -9.22
N VAL A 176 -4.09 -14.12 -9.05
CA VAL A 176 -4.06 -15.44 -9.68
C VAL A 176 -4.59 -15.31 -11.09
N CYS A 177 -3.73 -15.56 -12.07
CA CYS A 177 -4.12 -15.74 -13.45
C CYS A 177 -4.25 -17.23 -13.77
N THR A 178 -5.24 -17.57 -14.60
CA THR A 178 -5.57 -18.94 -14.97
C THR A 178 -5.73 -19.07 -16.49
N ASP A 179 -5.05 -20.04 -17.10
CA ASP A 179 -5.27 -20.48 -18.48
C ASP A 179 -5.43 -22.02 -18.48
N GLY A 180 -6.67 -22.49 -18.67
CA GLY A 180 -7.03 -23.89 -18.49
C GLY A 180 -6.70 -24.38 -17.07
N THR A 181 -5.72 -25.29 -16.95
CA THR A 181 -5.23 -25.82 -15.67
C THR A 181 -4.01 -25.07 -15.13
N ARG A 182 -3.40 -24.18 -15.93
CA ARG A 182 -2.22 -23.41 -15.53
C ARG A 182 -2.65 -22.26 -14.64
N LYS A 183 -1.97 -22.10 -13.51
CA LYS A 183 -2.09 -20.95 -12.62
C LYS A 183 -0.73 -20.26 -12.49
N TRP A 184 -0.72 -18.94 -12.51
CA TRP A 184 0.46 -18.15 -12.16
C TRP A 184 0.04 -16.91 -11.38
N LEU A 185 0.99 -16.36 -10.62
CA LEU A 185 0.77 -15.13 -9.86
C LEU A 185 1.36 -13.95 -10.61
N VAL A 186 0.59 -12.87 -10.75
CA VAL A 186 1.09 -11.59 -11.24
C VAL A 186 0.99 -10.53 -10.13
N PRO A 187 1.97 -9.61 -10.02
CA PRO A 187 1.93 -8.56 -9.01
C PRO A 187 0.88 -7.49 -9.38
N GLY A 188 0.00 -7.16 -8.44
CA GLY A 188 -0.92 -6.04 -8.51
C GLY A 188 -0.44 -4.90 -7.61
N VAL A 189 0.18 -3.87 -8.20
CA VAL A 189 0.69 -2.70 -7.48
C VAL A 189 -0.33 -1.57 -7.51
N PHE A 190 -0.48 -0.87 -6.39
CA PHE A 190 -1.29 0.32 -6.25
C PHE A 190 -0.48 1.48 -5.66
N GLY A 191 -0.68 2.66 -6.22
CA GLY A 191 -0.19 3.93 -5.68
C GLY A 191 -1.18 5.02 -6.04
N SER A 192 -1.70 5.72 -5.03
CA SER A 192 -2.73 6.73 -5.23
C SER A 192 -2.19 8.14 -5.00
N ASN A 193 -2.40 9.05 -5.95
CA ASN A 193 -2.19 10.49 -5.77
C ASN A 193 -3.51 11.22 -5.42
N ALA A 194 -4.48 10.51 -4.86
CA ALA A 194 -5.78 11.07 -4.49
C ALA A 194 -5.64 12.27 -3.56
N GLN A 195 -6.35 13.34 -3.88
CA GLN A 195 -6.39 14.57 -3.07
C GLN A 195 -7.59 14.61 -2.12
N THR A 196 -8.54 13.70 -2.30
CA THR A 196 -9.75 13.59 -1.47
C THR A 196 -9.94 12.16 -0.98
N LEU A 197 -10.63 12.04 0.17
CA LEU A 197 -10.96 10.75 0.77
C LEU A 197 -11.85 9.90 -0.13
N LYS A 198 -12.83 10.51 -0.81
CA LYS A 198 -13.68 9.81 -1.77
C LYS A 198 -12.87 9.18 -2.90
N SER A 199 -12.03 9.97 -3.58
CA SER A 199 -11.20 9.47 -4.68
C SER A 199 -10.18 8.41 -4.22
N LEU A 200 -9.72 8.49 -2.97
CA LEU A 200 -8.82 7.50 -2.40
C LEU A 200 -9.52 6.14 -2.25
N ILE A 201 -10.73 6.13 -1.66
CA ILE A 201 -11.52 4.92 -1.50
C ILE A 201 -11.93 4.32 -2.84
N GLU A 202 -12.36 5.16 -3.80
CA GLU A 202 -12.70 4.72 -5.16
C GLU A 202 -11.50 4.04 -5.83
N GLY A 203 -10.30 4.62 -5.73
CA GLY A 203 -9.09 4.02 -6.26
C GLY A 203 -8.70 2.69 -5.60
N ILE A 204 -8.89 2.55 -4.29
CA ILE A 204 -8.66 1.29 -3.58
C ILE A 204 -9.62 0.20 -4.08
N ILE A 205 -10.90 0.54 -4.23
CA ILE A 205 -11.93 -0.39 -4.73
C ILE A 205 -11.62 -0.82 -6.16
N GLU A 206 -11.30 0.13 -7.04
CA GLU A 206 -10.96 -0.15 -8.43
C GLU A 206 -9.74 -1.07 -8.53
N TRP A 207 -8.70 -0.82 -7.72
CA TRP A 207 -7.52 -1.66 -7.67
C TRP A 207 -7.83 -3.11 -7.27
N LEU A 208 -8.64 -3.32 -6.22
CA LEU A 208 -9.06 -4.65 -5.74
C LEU A 208 -9.98 -5.37 -6.74
N GLN A 209 -10.69 -4.64 -7.60
CA GLN A 209 -11.52 -5.20 -8.67
C GLN A 209 -10.72 -5.51 -9.93
N TYR A 210 -9.64 -4.76 -10.17
CA TYR A 210 -8.88 -4.82 -11.40
C TYR A 210 -8.33 -6.24 -11.60
N ARG A 211 -8.67 -6.89 -12.71
CA ARG A 211 -8.25 -8.28 -12.95
C ARG A 211 -6.85 -8.44 -13.54
N GLY A 212 -6.13 -7.35 -13.79
CA GLY A 212 -4.76 -7.42 -14.27
C GLY A 212 -4.60 -8.06 -15.66
N PRO A 213 -3.37 -8.15 -16.17
CA PRO A 213 -3.06 -8.66 -17.51
C PRO A 213 -3.07 -10.20 -17.54
N CYS A 214 -4.09 -10.84 -16.98
CA CYS A 214 -4.27 -12.29 -17.08
C CYS A 214 -4.60 -12.74 -18.51
N ASP A 215 -4.81 -11.79 -19.43
CA ASP A 215 -4.93 -12.00 -20.87
C ASP A 215 -3.52 -12.03 -21.51
N LEU A 216 -2.91 -13.22 -21.56
CA LEU A 216 -1.77 -13.54 -22.43
C LEU A 216 -2.15 -14.69 -23.36
#